data_AF-A0AAP0G1N7-F1
#
_entry.id   AF-A0AAP0G1N7-F1
#
_cell.length_a   1.000
_cell.length_b   1.000
_cell.length_c   1.000
_cell.angle_alpha   90.00
_cell.angle_beta   90.00
_cell.angle_gamma   90.00
#
_symmetry.space_group_name_H-M   'P 1'
#
loop_
_entity.id
_entity.type
_entity.pdbx_description
1 polymer ?
#
loop_
_entity_poly.entity_id
_entity_poly.type
_entity_poly.pdbx_seq_one_letter_code
_entity_poly.pdbx_strand_id
1 'polypeptide(L)' 'MKEWIWELSEDENGSKWLYVTAEDINNLSCFRNQTLVAVQAPLDTTLEVPNPDEVSIK' A
#
# COMPACT_ATOMS: atom_id res chain seq x y z
N MET A 1 -1.72 19.12 -9.33
CA MET A 1 -0.94 17.84 -9.27
C MET A 1 -1.72 16.73 -8.57
N LYS A 2 -2.40 17.00 -7.44
CA LYS A 2 -3.31 16.01 -6.81
C LYS A 2 -4.53 15.68 -7.68
N GLU A 3 -5.10 16.69 -8.34
CA GLU A 3 -6.23 16.53 -9.29
C GLU A 3 -5.93 15.50 -10.40
N TRP A 4 -4.75 15.54 -11.02
CA TRP A 4 -4.36 14.60 -12.09
C TRP A 4 -4.26 13.14 -11.62
N ILE A 5 -3.86 12.91 -10.37
CA ILE A 5 -3.76 11.55 -9.81
C ILE A 5 -5.16 10.98 -9.54
N TRP A 6 -6.08 11.83 -9.09
CA TRP A 6 -7.50 11.45 -8.94
C TRP A 6 -8.15 11.17 -10.30
N GLU A 7 -7.94 12.04 -11.29
CA GLU A 7 -8.45 11.85 -12.65
C GLU A 7 -7.94 10.55 -13.29
N LEU A 8 -6.66 10.21 -13.09
CA LEU A 8 -6.09 8.94 -13.57
C LEU A 8 -6.62 7.70 -12.82
N SER A 9 -7.10 7.89 -11.58
CA SER A 9 -7.65 6.81 -10.75
C SER A 9 -9.15 6.59 -10.97
N GLU A 10 -9.90 7.62 -11.39
CA GLU A 10 -11.34 7.54 -11.68
C GLU A 10 -11.64 7.11 -13.13
N ASP A 11 -10.64 7.15 -14.02
CA ASP A 11 -10.80 6.67 -15.39
C ASP A 11 -10.97 5.14 -15.42
N GLU A 12 -12.14 4.69 -15.92
CA GLU A 12 -12.48 3.26 -16.01
C GLU A 12 -11.48 2.47 -16.88
N ASN A 13 -10.82 3.14 -17.84
CA ASN A 13 -9.84 2.52 -18.71
C ASN A 13 -8.46 2.41 -18.03
N GLY A 14 -8.13 3.36 -17.14
CA GLY A 14 -6.95 3.32 -16.26
C GLY A 14 -7.03 2.24 -15.19
N SER A 15 -8.21 2.01 -14.62
CA SER A 15 -8.44 1.02 -13.55
C SER A 15 -7.98 -0.40 -13.88
N LYS A 16 -8.00 -0.80 -15.16
CA LYS A 16 -7.49 -2.11 -15.60
C LYS A 16 -5.97 -2.26 -15.49
N TRP A 17 -5.23 -1.15 -15.47
CA TRP A 17 -3.77 -1.12 -15.48
C TRP A 17 -3.18 -0.64 -14.14
N LEU A 18 -4.02 -0.24 -13.18
CA LEU A 18 -3.61 0.19 -11.84
C LEU A 18 -3.39 -1.01 -10.91
N TYR A 19 -2.43 -1.85 -11.26
CA TYR A 19 -1.97 -2.95 -10.40
C TYR A 19 -0.46 -3.07 -10.48
N VAL A 20 0.10 -3.74 -9.47
CA VAL A 20 1.50 -4.14 -9.42
C VAL A 20 1.56 -5.62 -9.10
N THR A 21 2.56 -6.31 -9.64
CA THR A 21 2.77 -7.72 -9.33
C THR A 21 3.69 -7.88 -8.12
N ALA A 22 3.67 -9.06 -7.51
CA ALA A 22 4.63 -9.40 -6.47
C ALA A 22 6.08 -9.33 -6.98
N GLU A 23 6.31 -9.66 -8.27
CA GLU A 23 7.63 -9.57 -8.89
C GLU A 23 8.10 -8.11 -8.97
N ASP A 24 7.23 -7.19 -9.38
CA ASP A 24 7.54 -5.75 -9.45
C ASP A 24 7.97 -5.20 -8.08
N ILE A 25 7.25 -5.57 -7.02
CA ILE A 25 7.55 -5.16 -5.65
C ILE A 25 8.84 -5.81 -5.14
N ASN A 26 9.04 -7.11 -5.39
CA ASN A 26 10.22 -7.85 -4.93
C ASN A 26 11.52 -7.42 -5.65
N ASN A 27 11.40 -6.89 -6.87
CA ASN A 27 12.52 -6.34 -7.62
C ASN A 27 13.02 -5.00 -7.05
N LEU A 28 12.24 -4.35 -6.18
CA LEU A 28 12.70 -3.14 -5.49
C LEU A 28 13.76 -3.51 -4.44
N SER A 29 14.95 -2.95 -4.60
CA SER A 29 16.09 -3.22 -3.72
C SER A 29 15.83 -2.88 -2.25
N CYS A 30 14.94 -1.93 -1.98
CA CYS A 30 14.54 -1.53 -0.64
C CYS A 30 13.68 -2.55 0.11
N PHE A 31 13.12 -3.55 -0.59
CA PHE A 31 12.27 -4.60 0.01
C PHE A 31 12.93 -5.99 0.01
N ARG A 32 14.21 -6.08 -0.34
CA ARG A 32 14.94 -7.36 -0.38
C ARG A 32 15.02 -8.00 1.02
N ASN A 33 14.76 -9.30 1.09
CA ASN A 33 14.80 -10.11 2.32
C ASN A 33 13.88 -9.62 3.45
N GLN A 34 12.79 -8.93 3.12
CA GLN A 34 11.78 -8.48 4.09
C GLN A 34 10.47 -9.22 3.86
N THR A 35 9.70 -9.41 4.92
CA THR A 35 8.32 -9.88 4.82
C THR A 35 7.42 -8.69 4.54
N LEU A 36 6.70 -8.73 3.42
CA LEU A 36 5.84 -7.64 2.97
C LEU A 36 4.37 -8.00 3.19
N VAL A 37 3.57 -7.02 3.59
CA VAL A 37 2.12 -7.13 3.72
C VAL A 37 1.49 -5.99 2.94
N ALA A 38 0.67 -6.32 1.94
CA ALA A 38 -0.12 -5.34 1.21
C ALA A 38 -1.45 -5.13 1.94
N VAL A 39 -1.75 -3.89 2.33
CA VAL A 39 -2.99 -3.53 3.01
C VAL A 39 -3.83 -2.68 2.06
N GLN A 40 -5.00 -3.18 1.70
CA GLN A 40 -6.02 -2.42 0.96
C GLN A 40 -7.16 -2.11 1.91
N ALA A 41 -7.43 -0.83 2.10
CA ALA A 41 -8.45 -0.34 3.01
C ALA A 41 -9.20 0.83 2.35
N PRO A 42 -10.49 1.02 2.68
CA PRO A 42 -11.28 2.12 2.12
C PRO A 42 -10.73 3.50 2.53
N LEU A 43 -11.21 4.54 1.86
CA LEU A 43 -10.98 5.91 2.30
C LEU A 43 -11.51 6.07 3.73
N ASP A 44 -10.85 6.90 4.54
CA ASP A 44 -11.14 7.13 5.95
C ASP A 44 -10.65 6.06 6.94
N THR A 45 -9.83 5.09 6.51
CA THR A 45 -9.18 4.16 7.46
C THR A 45 -7.88 4.72 8.02
N THR A 46 -7.70 4.59 9.33
CA THR A 46 -6.45 4.89 10.03
C THR A 46 -5.73 3.61 10.43
N LEU A 47 -4.43 3.53 10.19
CA LEU A 47 -3.58 2.44 10.67
C LEU A 47 -2.88 2.90 11.96
N GLU A 48 -3.26 2.30 13.09
CA GLU A 48 -2.60 2.54 14.37
C GLU A 48 -1.40 1.59 14.52
N VAL A 49 -0.24 2.15 14.86
CA VAL A 49 0.97 1.37 15.13
C VAL A 49 1.27 1.52 16.62
N PRO A 50 0.92 0.52 17.46
CA PRO A 50 1.20 0.57 18.89
C PRO A 50 2.71 0.49 19.15
N ASN A 51 3.14 1.03 20.29
CA ASN A 51 4.53 0.94 20.69
C ASN A 51 4.89 -0.53 21.01
N PRO A 52 5.98 -1.09 20.46
CA PRO A 52 6.38 -2.49 20.69
C PRO A 52 6.43 -2.91 22.16
N ASP A 53 6.82 -2.02 23.07
CA ASP A 53 6.89 -2.30 24.51
C ASP A 53 5.51 -2.37 25.20
N GLU A 54 4.46 -1.80 24.61
CA GLU A 54 3.11 -1.75 25.18
C GLU A 54 2.33 -3.05 24.97
N VAL A 55 2.67 -3.81 23.93
CA VAL A 55 1.90 -5.00 23.48
C VAL A 55 2.39 -6.30 24.14
N SER A 56 3.56 -6.27 24.81
CA SER A 56 4.20 -7.47 25.39
C SER A 56 3.70 -7.83 26.79
N ILE A 57 2.69 -7.13 27.31
CA ILE A 57 2.11 -7.36 28.64
C ILE A 57 0.59 -7.45 28.53
N LYS A 58 0.09 -8.64 28.17
CA LYS A 58 -1.27 -9.05 28.48
C LYS A 58 -1.35 -10.54 28.75
#